data_AF-D4CHN2-F1
#
_entry.id   AF-D4CHN2-F1
#
_cell.length_a   1.000
_cell.length_b   1.000
_cell.length_c   1.000
_cell.angle_alpha   90.00
_cell.angle_beta   90.00
_cell.angle_gamma   90.00
#
_symmetry.space_group_name_H-M   'P 1'
#
loop_
_entity.id
_entity.type
_entity.pdbx_description
1 polymer ?
#
loop_
_entity_poly.entity_id
_entity_poly.type
_entity_poly.pdbx_seq_one_letter_code
_entity_poly.pdbx_strand_id
1 'polypeptide(L)'
;MIKTYVLDTNVLIQAPDALRCFEDNQVVLPLAVLEELDNLKKAEGERGANARAAIRLLERLRGAGDLTKGVELENGGSLRVEKNFIDVKLPEDLPEDRMDNRILKICLGLSQTEERQVVLVTKDILLRIKAQMIGIRAEDFTSEQVREDTDQYRGRTDVFVSEENFREFKKKEFP
;
A
#
# COMPACT_ATOMS: atom_id res chain seq x y z
N MET A 1 4.44 -4.83 -19.79
CA MET A 1 3.20 -4.10 -20.17
C MET A 1 2.75 -3.39 -18.92
N ILE A 2 2.67 -2.07 -18.95
CA ILE A 2 2.34 -1.23 -17.80
C ILE A 2 0.88 -1.50 -17.38
N LYS A 3 0.69 -1.82 -16.10
CA LYS A 3 -0.62 -2.06 -15.47
C LYS A 3 -0.99 -0.91 -14.54
N THR A 4 -2.26 -0.86 -14.17
CA THR A 4 -2.78 0.04 -13.15
C THR A 4 -3.15 -0.76 -11.91
N TYR A 5 -2.41 -0.58 -10.82
CA TYR A 5 -2.65 -1.24 -9.53
C TYR A 5 -3.44 -0.34 -8.61
N VAL A 6 -4.59 -0.81 -8.12
CA VAL A 6 -5.39 -0.11 -7.10
C VAL A 6 -5.12 -0.77 -5.75
N LEU A 7 -4.68 -0.01 -4.76
CA LEU A 7 -4.29 -0.57 -3.45
C LEU A 7 -5.39 -0.45 -2.41
N ASP A 8 -5.42 -1.44 -1.52
CA ASP A 8 -6.19 -1.45 -0.28
C ASP A 8 -5.33 -0.99 0.92
N THR A 9 -5.95 -0.48 1.99
CA THR A 9 -5.28 0.00 3.20
C THR A 9 -4.46 -1.10 3.86
N ASN A 10 -4.97 -2.33 3.88
CA ASN A 10 -4.30 -3.47 4.49
C ASN A 10 -2.91 -3.74 3.90
N VAL A 11 -2.70 -3.41 2.62
CA VAL A 11 -1.39 -3.50 1.98
C VAL A 11 -0.40 -2.55 2.64
N LEU A 12 -0.79 -1.29 2.84
CA LEU A 12 0.05 -0.25 3.44
C LEU A 12 0.23 -0.42 4.96
N ILE A 13 -0.74 -1.01 5.65
CA ILE A 13 -0.62 -1.34 7.08
C ILE A 13 0.42 -2.44 7.30
N GLN A 14 0.56 -3.39 6.37
CA GLN A 14 1.54 -4.46 6.51
C GLN A 14 2.91 -4.08 5.93
N ALA A 15 2.92 -3.37 4.82
CA ALA A 15 4.12 -2.94 4.12
C ALA A 15 4.00 -1.44 3.79
N PRO A 16 4.51 -0.54 4.65
CA PRO A 16 4.38 0.91 4.43
C PRO A 16 5.09 1.39 3.14
N ASP A 17 6.09 0.65 2.67
CA ASP A 17 6.82 0.93 1.43
C ASP A 17 6.22 0.22 0.19
N ALA A 18 5.06 -0.43 0.32
CA ALA A 18 4.42 -1.15 -0.79
C ALA A 18 4.22 -0.27 -2.04
N LEU A 19 4.01 1.04 -1.88
CA LEU A 19 3.89 1.99 -3.00
C LEU A 19 5.10 1.95 -3.96
N ARG A 20 6.27 1.48 -3.50
CA ARG A 20 7.51 1.39 -4.28
C ARG A 20 7.73 0.03 -4.94
N CYS A 21 6.85 -0.94 -4.68
CA CYS A 21 7.04 -2.34 -5.09
C CYS A 21 6.39 -2.68 -6.44
N PHE A 22 5.80 -1.70 -7.12
CA PHE A 22 5.06 -1.89 -8.36
C PHE A 22 5.88 -1.60 -9.64
N GLU A 23 7.21 -1.64 -9.57
CA GLU A 23 8.10 -1.44 -10.73
C GLU A 23 7.74 -0.18 -11.56
N ASP A 24 7.63 -0.29 -12.88
CA ASP A 24 7.26 0.78 -13.82
C ASP A 24 5.74 0.99 -13.94
N ASN A 25 4.95 0.35 -13.07
CA ASN A 25 3.49 0.38 -13.15
C ASN A 25 2.89 1.62 -12.49
N GLN A 26 1.62 1.87 -12.83
CA GLN A 26 0.85 2.94 -12.23
C GLN A 26 0.17 2.43 -10.96
N VAL A 27 0.36 3.14 -9.86
CA VAL A 27 -0.30 2.89 -8.57
C VAL A 27 -1.37 3.94 -8.36
N VAL A 28 -2.58 3.47 -8.05
CA VAL A 28 -3.72 4.31 -7.71
C VAL A 28 -4.11 4.04 -6.27
N LEU A 29 -4.16 5.10 -5.47
CA LEU A 29 -4.57 5.04 -4.08
C LEU A 29 -5.97 5.66 -3.93
N PRO A 30 -7.00 4.87 -3.61
CA PRO A 30 -8.32 5.41 -3.30
C PRO A 30 -8.27 6.40 -2.13
N LEU A 31 -9.03 7.50 -2.20
CA LEU A 31 -9.16 8.44 -1.08
C LEU A 31 -9.67 7.74 0.19
N ALA A 32 -10.54 6.74 0.05
CA ALA A 32 -11.03 5.93 1.17
C ALA A 32 -9.89 5.25 1.96
N VAL A 33 -8.81 4.85 1.29
CA VAL A 33 -7.62 4.27 1.93
C VAL A 33 -6.86 5.32 2.74
N LEU A 34 -6.76 6.55 2.23
CA LEU A 34 -6.16 7.65 2.98
C LEU A 34 -6.95 8.01 4.24
N GLU A 35 -8.29 8.02 4.14
CA GLU A 35 -9.18 8.23 5.28
C GLU A 35 -8.97 7.16 6.36
N GLU A 36 -8.80 5.89 5.97
CA GLU A 36 -8.53 4.80 6.92
C GLU A 36 -7.14 4.89 7.55
N LEU A 37 -6.09 5.19 6.76
CA LEU A 37 -4.75 5.42 7.29
C LEU A 37 -4.74 6.54 8.34
N ASP A 38 -5.48 7.63 8.10
CA ASP A 38 -5.56 8.74 9.04
C ASP A 38 -6.19 8.33 10.39
N ASN A 39 -7.21 7.47 10.34
CA ASN A 39 -7.80 6.90 11.54
C ASN A 39 -6.82 5.95 12.26
N LEU A 40 -6.12 5.11 11.51
CA LEU A 40 -5.19 4.10 12.04
C LEU A 40 -3.91 4.69 12.62
N LYS A 41 -3.51 5.92 12.25
CA LYS A 41 -2.31 6.56 12.81
C LYS A 41 -2.35 6.71 14.34
N LYS A 42 -3.55 6.71 14.93
CA LYS A 42 -3.81 6.78 16.37
C LYS A 42 -3.74 5.43 17.07
N ALA A 43 -3.70 4.33 16.33
CA ALA A 43 -3.59 2.99 16.89
C ALA A 43 -2.20 2.78 17.53
N GLU A 44 -2.18 1.93 18.56
CA GLU A 44 -0.94 1.48 19.20
C GLU A 44 -0.33 0.28 18.46
N GLY A 45 0.93 -0.03 18.78
CA GLY A 45 1.66 -1.15 18.19
C GLY A 45 2.05 -0.97 16.73
N GLU A 46 2.33 -2.09 16.06
CA GLU A 46 2.87 -2.13 14.70
C GLU A 46 1.92 -1.52 13.67
N ARG A 47 0.60 -1.77 13.80
CA ARG A 47 -0.40 -1.24 12.84
C ARG A 47 -0.37 0.29 12.77
N GLY A 48 -0.31 0.95 13.93
CA GLY A 48 -0.21 2.40 13.98
C GLY A 48 1.16 2.92 13.53
N ALA A 49 2.24 2.20 13.84
CA ALA A 49 3.58 2.54 13.37
C ALA A 49 3.67 2.51 11.84
N ASN A 50 3.15 1.44 11.22
CA ASN A 50 3.13 1.26 9.78
C ASN A 50 2.21 2.28 9.09
N ALA A 51 1.02 2.55 9.64
CA ALA A 51 0.15 3.61 9.13
C ALA A 51 0.86 4.98 9.13
N ARG A 52 1.58 5.32 10.22
CA ARG A 52 2.39 6.55 10.29
C ARG A 52 3.54 6.55 9.28
N ALA A 53 4.20 5.41 9.05
CA ALA A 53 5.26 5.29 8.06
C ALA A 53 4.73 5.50 6.62
N ALA A 54 3.60 4.87 6.28
CA ALA A 54 2.92 5.05 5.00
C ALA A 54 2.51 6.53 4.78
N ILE A 55 1.92 7.18 5.80
CA ILE A 55 1.57 8.60 5.73
C ILE A 55 2.81 9.48 5.51
N ARG A 56 3.94 9.20 6.18
CA ARG A 56 5.19 9.94 5.94
C ARG A 56 5.70 9.76 4.52
N LEU A 57 5.59 8.56 3.96
CA LEU A 57 5.96 8.31 2.56
C LEU A 57 5.07 9.11 1.60
N LEU A 58 3.76 9.10 1.82
CA LEU A 58 2.80 9.89 1.04
C LEU A 58 3.10 11.40 1.13
N GLU A 59 3.45 11.89 2.31
CA GLU A 59 3.80 13.31 2.51
C GLU A 59 5.09 13.70 1.76
N ARG A 60 6.10 12.81 1.71
CA ARG A 60 7.29 13.02 0.87
C ARG A 60 6.94 13.10 -0.61
N LEU A 61 6.08 12.19 -1.09
CA LEU A 61 5.63 12.19 -2.49
C LEU A 61 4.80 13.42 -2.84
N ARG A 62 3.96 13.89 -1.91
CA ARG A 62 3.24 15.18 -2.03
C ARG A 62 4.19 16.39 -2.10
N GLY A 63 5.34 16.32 -1.45
CA GLY A 63 6.39 17.33 -1.58
C GLY A 63 7.09 17.34 -2.93
N ALA A 64 7.11 16.20 -3.64
CA ALA A 64 7.71 16.05 -4.96
C ALA A 64 6.74 16.40 -6.11
N GLY A 65 5.43 16.35 -5.89
CA GLY A 65 4.44 16.70 -6.92
C GLY A 65 2.98 16.60 -6.47
N ASP A 66 2.06 16.77 -7.42
CA ASP A 66 0.62 16.74 -7.17
C ASP A 66 0.08 15.30 -7.22
N LEU A 67 -0.14 14.71 -6.05
CA LEU A 67 -0.70 13.36 -5.91
C LEU A 67 -2.07 13.18 -6.60
N THR A 68 -2.85 14.25 -6.84
CA THR A 68 -4.13 14.12 -7.54
C THR A 68 -3.96 13.98 -9.06
N LYS A 69 -2.85 14.47 -9.60
CA LYS A 69 -2.50 14.35 -11.03
C LYS A 69 -1.58 13.17 -11.32
N GLY A 70 -0.83 12.75 -10.31
CA GLY A 70 0.18 11.71 -10.42
C GLY A 70 1.58 12.25 -10.15
N VAL A 71 2.36 11.49 -9.40
CA VAL A 71 3.76 11.76 -9.07
C VAL A 71 4.59 10.58 -9.53
N GLU A 72 5.72 10.86 -10.18
CA GLU A 72 6.66 9.81 -10.59
C GLU A 72 7.36 9.21 -9.36
N LEU A 73 7.50 7.90 -9.39
CA LEU A 73 8.22 7.12 -8.38
C LEU A 73 9.65 6.86 -8.86
N GLU A 74 10.58 6.69 -7.92
CA GLU A 74 12.01 6.47 -8.22
C GLU A 74 12.27 5.24 -9.11
N ASN A 75 11.35 4.27 -9.11
CA ASN A 75 11.40 3.04 -9.90
C ASN A 75 10.86 3.19 -11.33
N GLY A 76 10.46 4.40 -11.75
CA GLY A 76 9.89 4.67 -13.07
C GLY A 76 8.37 4.50 -13.16
N GLY A 77 7.72 4.03 -12.09
CA GLY A 77 6.26 4.00 -11.96
C GLY A 77 5.67 5.37 -11.61
N SER A 78 4.37 5.41 -11.37
CA SER A 78 3.68 6.62 -10.91
C SER A 78 2.68 6.33 -9.80
N LEU A 79 2.45 7.28 -8.91
CA LEU A 79 1.42 7.22 -7.88
C LEU A 79 0.43 8.36 -8.07
N ARG A 80 -0.87 8.05 -8.13
CA ARG A 80 -1.93 9.06 -8.01
C ARG A 80 -2.98 8.66 -6.98
N VAL A 81 -3.65 9.66 -6.40
CA VAL A 81 -4.78 9.50 -5.50
C VAL A 81 -6.07 9.68 -6.28
N GLU A 82 -6.99 8.72 -6.16
CA GLU A 82 -8.28 8.75 -6.85
C GLU A 82 -9.42 8.98 -5.86
N LYS A 83 -10.23 10.02 -6.11
CA LYS A 83 -11.23 10.50 -5.15
C LYS A 83 -12.58 9.81 -5.32
N ASN A 84 -13.08 9.69 -6.55
CA ASN A 84 -14.35 9.04 -6.85
C ASN A 84 -14.61 9.03 -8.36
N PHE A 85 -15.18 7.92 -8.85
CA PHE A 85 -15.89 7.88 -10.11
C PHE A 85 -17.37 8.14 -9.85
N ILE A 86 -17.85 9.35 -10.15
CA ILE A 86 -19.23 9.76 -9.83
C ILE A 86 -20.24 8.96 -10.66
N ASP A 87 -19.92 8.65 -11.93
CA ASP A 87 -20.88 8.09 -12.90
C ASP A 87 -20.85 6.55 -13.03
N VAL A 88 -20.00 5.86 -12.26
CA VAL A 88 -19.93 4.39 -12.28
C VAL A 88 -21.03 3.84 -11.37
N LYS A 89 -21.87 2.93 -11.85
CA LYS A 89 -22.85 2.23 -11.00
C LYS A 89 -22.33 0.85 -10.65
N LEU A 90 -22.30 0.53 -9.35
CA LEU A 90 -22.10 -0.85 -8.91
C LEU A 90 -23.41 -1.64 -9.05
N PRO A 91 -23.34 -2.97 -9.17
CA PRO A 91 -24.50 -3.86 -9.06
C PRO A 91 -25.31 -3.60 -7.78
N GLU A 92 -26.64 -3.78 -7.84
CA GLU A 92 -27.57 -3.45 -6.73
C GLU A 92 -27.29 -4.24 -5.44
N ASP A 93 -26.59 -5.38 -5.54
CA ASP A 93 -26.15 -6.23 -4.44
C ASP A 93 -24.91 -5.68 -3.67
N LEU A 94 -24.30 -4.59 -4.12
CA LEU A 94 -23.12 -3.96 -3.52
C LEU A 94 -23.43 -2.52 -3.04
N PRO A 95 -23.80 -2.31 -1.75
CA PRO A 95 -24.20 -0.99 -1.25
C PRO A 95 -23.04 0.02 -1.21
N GLU A 96 -23.24 1.22 -1.75
CA GLU A 96 -22.19 2.20 -2.03
C GLU A 96 -21.51 2.82 -0.80
N ASP A 97 -22.11 2.64 0.39
CA ASP A 97 -21.69 3.26 1.66
C ASP A 97 -20.50 2.55 2.32
N ARG A 98 -20.14 1.35 1.86
CA ARG A 98 -18.99 0.61 2.37
C ARG A 98 -17.70 1.02 1.66
N MET A 99 -16.65 1.19 2.45
CA MET A 99 -15.30 1.51 1.98
C MET A 99 -14.82 0.57 0.86
N ASP A 100 -14.99 -0.75 1.05
CA ASP A 100 -14.76 -1.78 0.03
C ASP A 100 -15.36 -1.43 -1.33
N ASN A 101 -16.61 -0.98 -1.31
CA ASN A 101 -17.38 -0.73 -2.52
C ASN A 101 -16.91 0.55 -3.19
N ARG A 102 -16.43 1.56 -2.43
CA ARG A 102 -15.72 2.72 -3.01
C ARG A 102 -14.44 2.30 -3.74
N ILE A 103 -13.67 1.36 -3.19
CA ILE A 103 -12.47 0.82 -3.86
C ILE A 103 -12.86 0.08 -5.14
N LEU A 104 -13.87 -0.78 -5.09
CA LEU A 104 -14.37 -1.51 -6.26
C LEU A 104 -14.91 -0.59 -7.35
N LYS A 105 -15.59 0.50 -6.97
CA LYS A 105 -16.08 1.53 -7.89
C LYS A 105 -14.94 2.20 -8.66
N ILE A 106 -13.84 2.49 -7.97
CA ILE A 106 -12.62 3.03 -8.59
C ILE A 106 -12.01 2.02 -9.55
N CYS A 107 -11.88 0.75 -9.15
CA CYS A 107 -11.35 -0.29 -10.02
C CYS A 107 -12.19 -0.44 -11.30
N LEU A 108 -13.52 -0.49 -11.16
CA LEU A 108 -14.45 -0.60 -12.27
C LEU A 108 -14.38 0.61 -13.20
N GLY A 109 -14.41 1.83 -12.63
CA GLY A 109 -14.29 3.07 -13.40
C GLY A 109 -13.00 3.16 -14.21
N LEU A 110 -11.87 2.82 -13.57
CA LEU A 110 -10.57 2.78 -14.25
C LEU A 110 -10.54 1.72 -15.35
N SER A 111 -11.14 0.54 -15.13
CA SER A 111 -11.16 -0.52 -16.15
C SER A 111 -11.96 -0.16 -17.40
N GLN A 112 -12.88 0.81 -17.28
CA GLN A 112 -13.73 1.29 -18.37
C GLN A 112 -13.10 2.49 -19.11
N THR A 113 -12.25 3.27 -18.44
CA THR A 113 -11.67 4.50 -18.99
C THR A 113 -10.22 4.35 -19.43
N GLU A 114 -9.48 3.39 -18.86
CA GLU A 114 -8.09 3.12 -19.20
C GLU A 114 -7.99 1.88 -20.11
N GLU A 115 -7.10 1.94 -21.11
CA GLU A 115 -6.76 0.78 -21.95
C GLU A 115 -5.90 -0.25 -21.20
N ARG A 116 -5.27 0.15 -20.09
CA ARG A 116 -4.37 -0.69 -19.30
C ARG A 116 -5.17 -1.64 -18.43
N GLN A 117 -4.59 -2.81 -18.16
CA GLN A 117 -5.18 -3.74 -17.22
C GLN A 117 -5.19 -3.15 -15.80
N VAL A 118 -6.38 -3.04 -15.22
CA VAL A 118 -6.58 -2.66 -13.82
C VAL A 118 -6.55 -3.91 -12.93
N VAL A 119 -5.77 -3.84 -11.86
CA VAL A 119 -5.59 -4.91 -10.89
C VAL A 119 -5.81 -4.37 -9.49
N LEU A 120 -6.75 -4.93 -8.75
CA LEU A 120 -6.94 -4.65 -7.32
C LEU A 120 -5.93 -5.45 -6.50
N VAL A 121 -5.18 -4.79 -5.63
CA VAL A 121 -4.24 -5.43 -4.71
C VAL A 121 -4.80 -5.35 -3.30
N THR A 122 -5.18 -6.51 -2.75
CA THR A 122 -5.75 -6.60 -1.41
C THR A 122 -5.47 -7.96 -0.79
N LYS A 123 -5.38 -8.00 0.54
CA LYS A 123 -5.28 -9.24 1.30
C LYS A 123 -6.64 -9.78 1.72
N ASP A 124 -7.70 -8.99 1.60
CA ASP A 124 -9.05 -9.42 1.98
C ASP A 124 -9.64 -10.34 0.91
N ILE A 125 -9.96 -11.58 1.29
CA ILE A 125 -10.58 -12.56 0.39
C ILE A 125 -11.99 -12.15 -0.03
N LEU A 126 -12.76 -11.49 0.84
CA LEU A 126 -14.10 -11.01 0.50
C LEU A 126 -14.02 -9.92 -0.55
N LEU A 127 -13.06 -8.99 -0.42
CA LEU A 127 -12.86 -7.95 -1.41
C LEU A 127 -12.42 -8.53 -2.76
N ARG A 128 -11.56 -9.55 -2.78
CA ARG A 128 -11.19 -10.27 -4.01
C ARG A 128 -12.37 -10.99 -4.68
N ILE A 129 -13.23 -11.64 -3.89
CA ILE A 129 -14.44 -12.30 -4.43
C ILE A 129 -15.38 -11.26 -5.05
N LYS A 130 -15.62 -10.14 -4.37
CA LYS A 130 -16.45 -9.05 -4.92
C LYS A 130 -15.86 -8.47 -6.22
N ALA A 131 -14.54 -8.27 -6.27
CA ALA A 131 -13.85 -7.82 -7.49
C ALA A 131 -14.06 -8.81 -8.65
N GLN A 132 -13.95 -10.11 -8.38
CA GLN A 132 -14.19 -11.15 -9.38
C GLN A 132 -15.65 -11.14 -9.89
N MET A 133 -16.63 -10.90 -9.01
CA MET A 133 -18.05 -10.80 -9.39
C MET A 133 -18.31 -9.66 -10.38
N ILE A 134 -17.53 -8.59 -10.33
CA ILE A 134 -17.64 -7.43 -11.24
C ILE A 134 -16.61 -7.45 -12.37
N GLY A 135 -15.88 -8.56 -12.56
CA GLY A 135 -14.90 -8.73 -13.64
C GLY A 135 -13.56 -8.01 -13.44
N ILE A 136 -13.28 -7.51 -12.23
CA ILE A 136 -11.99 -6.90 -11.89
C ILE A 136 -11.02 -7.98 -11.42
N ARG A 137 -9.81 -7.98 -12.00
CA ARG A 137 -8.72 -8.84 -11.54
C ARG A 137 -8.26 -8.36 -10.17
N ALA A 138 -8.15 -9.28 -9.21
CA ALA A 138 -7.63 -9.00 -7.89
C ALA A 138 -6.49 -9.95 -7.52
N GLU A 139 -5.43 -9.42 -6.92
CA GLU A 139 -4.21 -10.13 -6.55
C GLU A 139 -3.89 -9.91 -5.06
N ASP A 140 -3.25 -10.90 -4.45
CA ASP A 140 -2.72 -10.78 -3.09
C ASP A 140 -1.40 -10.03 -3.12
N PHE A 141 -1.15 -9.19 -2.12
CA PHE A 141 0.14 -8.55 -1.96
C PHE A 141 1.14 -9.54 -1.36
N THR A 142 1.95 -10.14 -2.22
CA THR A 142 3.05 -11.02 -1.83
C THR A 142 4.36 -10.24 -1.82
N SER A 143 5.04 -10.29 -0.67
CA SER A 143 6.26 -9.50 -0.41
C SER A 143 7.47 -9.90 -1.27
N GLU A 144 7.36 -10.90 -2.14
CA GLU A 144 8.41 -11.28 -3.10
C GLU A 144 8.69 -10.18 -4.16
N GLN A 145 7.86 -9.13 -4.21
CA GLN A 145 8.10 -7.90 -4.99
C GLN A 145 8.89 -6.82 -4.21
N VAL A 146 9.17 -7.05 -2.92
CA VAL A 146 9.98 -6.17 -2.08
C VAL A 146 11.43 -6.66 -2.18
N ARG A 147 12.35 -5.86 -2.75
CA ARG A 147 13.78 -6.12 -2.60
C ARG A 147 14.06 -6.27 -1.10
N GLU A 148 14.72 -7.34 -0.70
CA GLU A 148 15.07 -7.73 0.67
C GLU A 148 15.94 -6.70 1.39
N ASP A 149 15.49 -5.47 1.56
CA ASP A 149 16.23 -4.45 2.28
C ASP A 149 15.22 -3.53 2.95
N THR A 150 14.91 -3.86 4.20
CA THR A 150 15.09 -3.01 5.40
C THR A 150 14.05 -3.33 6.50
N ASP A 151 14.56 -3.51 7.72
CA ASP A 151 13.85 -3.36 9.01
C ASP A 151 12.69 -4.30 9.39
N GLN A 152 12.64 -5.53 8.88
CA GLN A 152 11.89 -6.57 9.60
C GLN A 152 12.71 -7.13 10.76
N TYR A 153 12.10 -7.22 11.94
CA TYR A 153 12.70 -7.83 13.13
C TYR A 153 13.16 -9.27 12.82
N ARG A 154 14.48 -9.50 12.85
CA ARG A 154 15.11 -10.79 12.50
C ARG A 154 15.09 -11.84 13.62
N GLY A 155 14.38 -11.58 14.72
CA GLY A 155 14.36 -12.44 15.90
C GLY A 155 15.46 -12.13 16.92
N ARG A 156 15.72 -13.07 17.83
CA ARG A 156 16.79 -13.00 18.83
C ARG A 156 17.74 -14.17 18.64
N THR A 157 19.02 -13.93 18.91
CA THR A 157 20.02 -14.99 19.04
C THR A 157 20.84 -14.74 20.28
N ASP A 158 21.29 -15.82 20.91
CA ASP A 158 22.29 -15.75 21.96
C ASP A 158 23.68 -15.85 21.33
N VAL A 159 24.63 -15.06 21.82
CA VAL A 159 26.04 -15.11 21.40
C VAL A 159 26.95 -15.13 22.62
N PHE A 160 28.01 -15.92 22.56
CA PHE A 160 29.03 -15.96 23.60
C PHE A 160 30.17 -15.03 23.21
N VAL A 161 30.50 -14.09 24.09
CA VAL A 161 31.58 -13.12 23.90
C VAL A 161 32.57 -13.19 25.05
N SER A 162 33.83 -12.84 24.78
CA SER A 162 34.84 -12.70 25.82
C SER A 162 34.54 -11.51 26.72
N GLU A 163 34.99 -11.60 27.98
CA GLU A 163 34.77 -10.54 28.98
C GLU A 163 35.40 -9.20 28.58
N GLU A 164 36.48 -9.23 27.79
CA GLU A 164 37.15 -8.06 27.23
C GLU A 164 36.25 -7.31 26.23
N ASN A 165 35.60 -8.04 25.32
CA ASN A 165 34.68 -7.45 24.34
C ASN A 165 33.40 -6.88 25.00
N PHE A 166 32.96 -7.47 26.12
CA PHE A 166 31.80 -6.96 26.87
C PHE A 166 32.06 -5.57 27.49
N ARG A 167 33.31 -5.26 27.86
CA ARG A 167 33.68 -3.96 28.42
C ARG A 167 33.62 -2.83 27.40
N GLU A 168 33.82 -3.15 26.12
CA GLU A 168 33.72 -2.18 25.01
C GLU A 168 32.28 -1.95 24.52
N PHE A 169 31.35 -2.88 24.81
CA PHE A 169 29.96 -2.81 24.37
C PHE A 169 29.23 -1.52 24.77
N LYS A 170 29.54 -0.95 25.95
CA LYS A 170 28.93 0.31 26.41
C LYS A 170 29.43 1.57 25.68
N LYS A 171 30.49 1.48 24.88
CA LYS A 171 31.20 2.66 24.34
C LYS A 171 31.04 2.87 22.84
N LYS A 172 30.53 1.89 22.09
CA LYS A 172 30.24 2.04 20.66
C LYS A 172 28.88 1.44 20.37
N GLU A 173 27.94 2.29 19.97
CA GLU A 173 26.86 1.87 19.10
C GLU A 173 27.54 1.34 17.83
N PHE A 174 27.57 0.01 17.67
CA PHE A 174 27.84 -0.57 16.35
C PHE A 174 26.54 -0.51 15.54
N PRO A 175 26.63 -0.26 14.22
CA PRO A 175 25.48 -0.03 13.35
C PRO A 175 24.51 -1.22 13.34
#